data_AF-S9S1D8-F1
#
_entry.id   AF-S9S1D8-F1
#
_cell.length_a   1.000
_cell.length_b   1.000
_cell.length_c   1.000
_cell.angle_alpha   90.00
_cell.angle_beta   90.00
_cell.angle_gamma   90.00
#
_symmetry.space_group_name_H-M   'P 1'
#
loop_
_entity.id
_entity.type
_entity.pdbx_description
1 polymer ?
#
loop_
_entity_poly.entity_id
_entity_poly.type
_entity_poly.pdbx_seq_one_letter_code
_entity_poly.pdbx_strand_id
1 'polypeptide(L)'
;MVMALVDFGTVQVYEMEDMVEVVFPYDREFVAFMKKMKGRWAPQRKAWQIKPAFVRTSSSEIVQKISEQLEAQAPKHWSHNLEVLRKRGCIMRKFEVFGGLAGLRVKMPLGHPCHHYLKEVDRLSNVRDTWYIPAVKFGDTAVQQAVARIFQDDFHAYEAAFEAAEERCLVGKIRMGAEEEEAHGMKKEGFVTAVPGFLKTADPVMADVPAREIAFEVLSMRRIDDETLKVKFEYVAPEEGHAHLTVRPFASNTLQAIGPHHMIDDDWVQKRS
;
A
#
# COMPACT_ATOMS: atom_id res chain seq x y z
N MET A 1 15.54 8.88 3.67
CA MET A 1 14.79 7.63 3.94
C MET A 1 15.16 6.66 2.83
N VAL A 2 15.85 5.56 3.12
CA VAL A 2 16.29 4.61 2.07
C VAL A 2 15.06 3.80 1.66
N MET A 3 14.57 4.01 0.44
CA MET A 3 13.49 3.20 -0.12
C MET A 3 14.06 1.83 -0.51
N ALA A 4 13.29 0.76 -0.29
CA ALA A 4 13.68 -0.56 -0.78
C ALA A 4 13.79 -0.51 -2.30
N LEU A 5 14.90 -1.02 -2.84
CA LEU A 5 15.05 -1.23 -4.28
C LEU A 5 13.98 -2.21 -4.77
N VAL A 6 13.73 -3.28 -3.99
CA VAL A 6 12.65 -4.25 -4.24
C VAL A 6 12.06 -4.77 -2.93
N ASP A 7 10.73 -4.86 -2.84
CA ASP A 7 10.01 -5.47 -1.71
C ASP A 7 9.30 -6.75 -2.19
N PHE A 8 9.77 -7.91 -1.71
CA PHE A 8 9.19 -9.23 -1.99
C PHE A 8 8.22 -9.69 -0.90
N GLY A 9 7.71 -8.79 -0.06
CA GLY A 9 6.75 -9.07 1.01
C GLY A 9 7.46 -9.27 2.33
N THR A 10 7.99 -10.48 2.53
CA THR A 10 8.76 -10.85 3.72
C THR A 10 10.27 -10.62 3.56
N VAL A 11 10.74 -10.40 2.33
CA VAL A 11 12.14 -10.12 2.01
C VAL A 11 12.22 -8.74 1.36
N GLN A 12 13.01 -7.85 1.92
CA GLN A 12 13.20 -6.48 1.43
C GLN A 12 14.65 -6.26 1.06
N VAL A 13 14.89 -5.68 -0.12
CA VAL A 13 16.23 -5.41 -0.64
C VAL A 13 16.43 -3.90 -0.73
N TYR A 14 17.50 -3.39 -0.15
CA TYR A 14 17.90 -1.99 -0.18
C TYR A 14 19.23 -1.85 -0.90
N GLU A 15 19.31 -0.92 -1.83
CA GLU A 15 20.57 -0.54 -2.45
C GLU A 15 21.22 0.58 -1.64
N MET A 16 22.48 0.38 -1.30
CA MET A 16 23.35 1.37 -0.65
C MET A 16 24.53 1.65 -1.60
N GLU A 17 25.28 2.71 -1.32
CA GLU A 17 26.37 3.20 -2.18
C GLU A 17 27.41 2.12 -2.55
N ASP A 18 27.80 1.26 -1.60
CA ASP A 18 28.81 0.21 -1.81
C ASP A 18 28.32 -1.22 -1.55
N MET A 19 27.03 -1.39 -1.24
CA MET A 19 26.47 -2.68 -0.82
C MET A 19 24.97 -2.81 -1.06
N VAL A 20 24.49 -4.05 -1.06
CA VAL A 20 23.08 -4.39 -1.04
C VAL A 20 22.74 -4.96 0.33
N GLU A 21 21.71 -4.41 0.97
CA GLU A 21 21.16 -4.93 2.22
C GLU A 21 19.89 -5.73 1.95
N VAL A 22 19.78 -6.89 2.60
CA VAL A 22 18.62 -7.78 2.50
C VAL A 22 18.09 -8.03 3.90
N VAL A 23 16.85 -7.63 4.14
CA VAL A 23 16.14 -7.76 5.41
C VAL A 23 15.05 -8.80 5.24
N PHE A 24 15.03 -9.80 6.12
CA PHE A 24 14.01 -10.85 6.13
C PHE A 24 13.93 -11.48 7.52
N PRO A 25 12.75 -12.03 7.91
CA PRO A 25 12.62 -12.90 9.08
C PRO A 25 13.63 -14.04 9.07
N TYR A 26 13.95 -14.61 10.23
CA TYR A 26 14.84 -15.77 10.24
C TYR A 26 14.25 -16.94 9.45
N ASP A 27 14.91 -17.29 8.35
CA ASP A 27 14.65 -18.48 7.55
C ASP A 27 15.98 -19.22 7.32
N ARG A 28 16.05 -20.50 7.70
CA ARG A 28 17.30 -21.27 7.67
C ARG A 28 17.82 -21.48 6.24
N GLU A 29 16.93 -21.71 5.30
CA GLU A 29 17.29 -21.96 3.90
C GLU A 29 17.77 -20.68 3.23
N PHE A 30 17.05 -19.59 3.45
CA PHE A 30 17.40 -18.29 2.91
C PHE A 30 18.69 -17.75 3.55
N VAL A 31 18.93 -17.98 4.85
CA VAL A 31 20.23 -17.72 5.49
C VAL A 31 21.36 -18.51 4.82
N ALA A 32 21.15 -19.78 4.49
CA ALA A 32 22.15 -20.59 3.80
C ALA A 32 22.43 -20.04 2.39
N PHE A 33 21.38 -19.61 1.68
CA PHE A 33 21.50 -18.92 0.40
C PHE A 33 22.28 -17.60 0.50
N MET A 34 21.97 -16.75 1.49
CA MET A 34 22.70 -15.50 1.72
C MET A 34 24.19 -15.75 1.97
N LYS A 35 24.55 -16.79 2.73
CA LYS A 35 25.95 -17.21 2.92
C LYS A 35 26.62 -17.66 1.63
N LYS A 36 25.93 -18.40 0.76
CA LYS A 36 26.44 -18.78 -0.57
C LYS A 36 26.73 -17.56 -1.44
N MET A 37 25.92 -16.51 -1.32
CA MET A 37 26.15 -15.21 -1.97
C MET A 37 27.22 -14.35 -1.26
N LYS A 38 28.04 -14.93 -0.38
CA LYS A 38 29.04 -14.22 0.44
C LYS A 38 28.45 -13.09 1.30
N GLY A 39 27.15 -13.14 1.59
CA GLY A 39 26.47 -12.21 2.47
C GLY A 39 26.98 -12.32 3.89
N ARG A 40 27.05 -11.18 4.60
CA ARG A 40 27.44 -11.10 6.02
C ARG A 40 26.31 -10.53 6.84
N TRP A 41 26.03 -11.11 7.99
CA TRP A 41 25.03 -10.58 8.92
C TRP A 41 25.57 -9.34 9.64
N ALA A 42 24.82 -8.23 9.55
CA ALA A 42 25.10 -6.98 10.25
C ALA A 42 24.10 -6.81 11.41
N PRO A 43 24.46 -7.18 12.65
CA PRO A 43 23.52 -7.23 13.77
C PRO A 43 22.93 -5.85 14.13
N GLN A 44 23.69 -4.78 13.94
CA GLN A 44 23.26 -3.41 14.24
C GLN A 44 22.11 -2.94 13.33
N ARG A 45 22.10 -3.39 12.08
CA ARG A 45 21.06 -3.07 11.10
C ARG A 45 20.00 -4.17 11.00
N LYS A 46 20.24 -5.32 11.65
CA LYS A 46 19.44 -6.55 11.53
C LYS A 46 19.21 -6.94 10.06
N ALA A 47 20.27 -6.83 9.26
CA ALA A 47 20.23 -7.06 7.82
C ALA A 47 21.41 -7.91 7.36
N TRP A 48 21.24 -8.63 6.25
CA TRP A 48 22.34 -9.27 5.53
C TRP A 48 22.92 -8.31 4.50
N GLN A 49 24.24 -8.21 4.43
CA GLN A 49 24.95 -7.29 3.55
C GLN A 49 25.76 -8.07 2.51
N ILE A 50 25.59 -7.72 1.24
CA ILE A 50 26.37 -8.24 0.12
C ILE A 50 27.10 -7.06 -0.49
N LYS A 51 28.42 -7.17 -0.68
CA LYS A 51 29.21 -6.17 -1.40
C LYS A 51 29.38 -6.60 -2.85
N PRO A 52 28.73 -5.94 -3.83
CA PRO A 52 28.83 -6.25 -5.26
C PRO A 52 30.27 -6.50 -5.74
N ALA A 53 31.21 -5.66 -5.31
CA ALA A 53 32.63 -5.78 -5.66
C ALA A 53 33.28 -7.13 -5.26
N PHE A 54 32.85 -7.74 -4.14
CA PHE A 54 33.42 -9.00 -3.65
C PHE A 54 32.84 -10.25 -4.30
N VAL A 55 31.62 -10.12 -4.83
CA VAL A 55 30.94 -11.19 -5.58
C VAL A 55 31.10 -11.02 -7.09
N ARG A 56 31.61 -9.87 -7.56
CA ARG A 56 31.75 -9.49 -8.98
C ARG A 56 30.41 -9.57 -9.71
N THR A 57 29.36 -9.05 -9.08
CA THR A 57 28.00 -9.00 -9.64
C THR A 57 27.43 -7.61 -9.46
N SER A 58 26.47 -7.21 -10.29
CA SER A 58 25.71 -5.96 -10.07
C SER A 58 24.66 -6.13 -8.96
N SER A 59 24.10 -5.01 -8.48
CA SER A 59 22.93 -5.02 -7.59
C SER A 59 21.72 -5.69 -8.25
N SER A 60 21.51 -5.47 -9.55
CA SER A 60 20.42 -6.08 -10.32
C SER A 60 20.55 -7.60 -10.42
N GLU A 61 21.76 -8.13 -10.62
CA GLU A 61 22.01 -9.57 -10.63
C GLU A 61 21.81 -10.21 -9.24
N ILE A 62 22.12 -9.49 -8.17
CA ILE A 62 21.83 -9.93 -6.79
C ILE A 62 20.32 -10.04 -6.59
N VAL A 63 19.57 -9.01 -6.98
CA VAL A 63 18.10 -9.00 -6.92
C VAL A 63 17.50 -10.14 -7.73
N GLN A 64 18.00 -10.38 -8.94
CA GLN A 64 17.55 -11.47 -9.80
C GLN A 64 17.76 -12.84 -9.12
N LYS A 65 18.95 -13.09 -8.57
CA LYS A 65 19.24 -14.35 -7.85
C LYS A 65 18.35 -14.53 -6.63
N ILE A 66 18.05 -13.45 -5.92
CA ILE A 66 17.08 -13.47 -4.81
C ILE A 66 15.69 -13.85 -5.33
N SER A 67 15.23 -13.23 -6.42
CA SER A 67 13.94 -13.54 -7.04
C SER A 67 13.84 -15.02 -7.43
N GLU A 68 14.84 -15.54 -8.13
CA GLU A 68 14.91 -16.94 -8.56
C GLU A 68 14.88 -17.91 -7.36
N GLN A 69 15.61 -17.60 -6.29
CA GLN A 69 15.60 -18.41 -5.07
C GLN A 69 14.22 -18.41 -4.40
N LEU A 70 13.55 -17.26 -4.35
CA LEU A 70 12.23 -17.13 -3.74
C LEU A 70 11.16 -17.85 -4.57
N GLU A 71 11.23 -17.75 -5.90
CA GLU A 71 10.35 -18.49 -6.82
C GLU A 71 10.53 -20.00 -6.68
N ALA A 72 11.77 -20.48 -6.53
CA ALA A 72 12.05 -21.90 -6.32
C ALA A 72 11.49 -22.43 -4.98
N GLN A 73 11.36 -21.56 -3.96
CA GLN A 73 10.79 -21.90 -2.66
C GLN A 73 9.27 -21.71 -2.60
N ALA A 74 8.68 -20.99 -3.56
CA ALA A 74 7.28 -20.68 -3.55
C ALA A 74 6.41 -21.92 -3.83
N PRO A 75 5.24 -22.05 -3.18
CA PRO A 75 4.32 -23.14 -3.50
C PRO A 75 3.75 -22.99 -4.92
N LYS A 76 3.37 -24.10 -5.56
CA LYS A 76 2.96 -24.16 -6.98
C LYS A 76 1.92 -23.12 -7.41
N HIS A 77 1.00 -22.76 -6.53
CA HIS A 77 -0.09 -21.81 -6.83
C HIS A 77 0.18 -20.38 -6.33
N TRP A 78 1.40 -20.10 -5.84
CA TRP A 78 1.72 -18.80 -5.24
C TRP A 78 1.60 -17.66 -6.24
N SER A 79 2.09 -17.81 -7.46
CA SER A 79 2.03 -16.75 -8.47
C SER A 79 0.59 -16.31 -8.77
N HIS A 80 -0.35 -17.25 -8.82
CA HIS A 80 -1.77 -16.95 -8.99
C HIS A 80 -2.35 -16.25 -7.75
N ASN A 81 -2.09 -16.77 -6.56
CA ASN A 81 -2.52 -16.14 -5.30
C ASN A 81 -1.97 -14.72 -5.15
N LEU A 82 -0.72 -14.53 -5.52
CA LEU A 82 -0.04 -13.24 -5.50
C LEU A 82 -0.69 -12.26 -6.46
N GLU A 83 -1.10 -12.69 -7.65
CA GLU A 83 -1.85 -11.85 -8.59
C GLU A 83 -3.18 -11.37 -7.99
N VAL A 84 -3.92 -12.28 -7.32
CA VAL A 84 -5.19 -11.94 -6.63
C VAL A 84 -4.96 -10.98 -5.47
N LEU A 85 -3.96 -11.25 -4.62
CA LEU A 85 -3.62 -10.42 -3.47
C LEU A 85 -3.16 -9.03 -3.88
N ARG A 86 -2.39 -8.92 -4.97
CA ARG A 86 -1.87 -7.65 -5.48
C ARG A 86 -2.96 -6.73 -6.01
N LYS A 87 -4.07 -7.28 -6.50
CA LYS A 87 -5.24 -6.52 -6.96
C LYS A 87 -6.00 -5.85 -5.81
N ARG A 88 -5.73 -6.23 -4.56
CA ARG A 88 -6.44 -5.71 -3.38
C ARG A 88 -5.47 -5.06 -2.40
N GLY A 89 -5.87 -3.95 -1.80
CA GLY A 89 -5.11 -3.36 -0.71
C GLY A 89 -6.00 -2.70 0.33
N CYS A 90 -5.51 -2.65 1.56
CA CYS A 90 -6.18 -1.95 2.65
C CYS A 90 -6.15 -0.43 2.42
N ILE A 91 -7.23 0.23 2.82
CA ILE A 91 -7.39 1.69 2.72
C ILE A 91 -6.98 2.34 4.05
N MET A 92 -7.30 1.71 5.17
CA MET A 92 -7.02 2.23 6.49
C MET A 92 -5.55 2.00 6.84
N ARG A 93 -4.86 3.04 7.34
CA ARG A 93 -3.41 3.02 7.65
C ARG A 93 -3.01 1.99 8.71
N LYS A 94 -3.96 1.59 9.56
CA LYS A 94 -3.77 0.60 10.62
C LYS A 94 -3.75 -0.84 10.11
N PHE A 95 -4.20 -1.07 8.87
CA PHE A 95 -4.19 -2.38 8.22
C PHE A 95 -3.24 -2.38 7.01
N GLU A 96 -2.68 -3.55 6.73
CA GLU A 96 -1.94 -3.81 5.50
C GLU A 96 -2.04 -5.30 5.17
N VAL A 97 -2.26 -5.60 3.90
CA VAL A 97 -1.99 -6.92 3.30
C VAL A 97 -1.14 -6.65 2.07
N PHE A 98 0.14 -6.96 2.14
CA PHE A 98 1.08 -6.76 1.05
C PHE A 98 1.69 -8.11 0.66
N GLY A 99 1.46 -8.52 -0.59
CA GLY A 99 2.00 -9.76 -1.14
C GLY A 99 3.19 -9.52 -2.06
N GLY A 100 4.24 -10.32 -1.88
CA GLY A 100 5.37 -10.42 -2.80
C GLY A 100 5.84 -11.87 -2.97
N LEU A 101 6.90 -12.07 -3.75
CA LEU A 101 7.38 -13.42 -4.08
C LEU A 101 7.74 -14.24 -2.83
N ALA A 102 8.28 -13.60 -1.78
CA ALA A 102 8.68 -14.30 -0.56
C ALA A 102 7.51 -14.62 0.40
N GLY A 103 6.35 -13.98 0.21
CA GLY A 103 5.18 -14.18 1.08
C GLY A 103 4.36 -12.92 1.30
N LEU A 104 3.68 -12.89 2.45
CA LEU A 104 2.82 -11.78 2.87
C LEU A 104 3.43 -11.01 4.03
N ARG A 105 3.29 -9.69 3.96
CA ARG A 105 3.36 -8.81 5.11
C ARG A 105 1.93 -8.40 5.48
N VAL A 106 1.56 -8.64 6.73
CA VAL A 106 0.22 -8.39 7.25
C VAL A 106 0.31 -7.49 8.47
N LYS A 107 -0.26 -6.29 8.41
CA LYS A 107 -0.28 -5.34 9.53
C LYS A 107 -1.69 -5.22 10.09
N MET A 108 -1.82 -5.22 11.40
CA MET A 108 -3.09 -5.01 12.11
C MET A 108 -2.85 -4.40 13.49
N PRO A 109 -3.80 -3.64 14.06
CA PRO A 109 -3.65 -3.01 15.38
C PRO A 109 -3.22 -4.00 16.48
N LEU A 110 -2.47 -3.50 17.47
CA LEU A 110 -2.18 -4.27 18.68
C LEU A 110 -3.49 -4.62 19.39
N GLY A 111 -3.65 -5.88 19.80
CA GLY A 111 -4.89 -6.38 20.40
C GLY A 111 -5.91 -6.97 19.42
N HIS A 112 -5.66 -6.90 18.11
CA HIS A 112 -6.50 -7.56 17.12
C HIS A 112 -6.55 -9.09 17.34
N PRO A 113 -7.73 -9.75 17.28
CA PRO A 113 -7.85 -11.19 17.57
C PRO A 113 -6.96 -12.08 16.70
N CYS A 114 -6.71 -11.69 15.45
CA CYS A 114 -5.85 -12.45 14.55
C CYS A 114 -4.39 -12.58 15.01
N HIS A 115 -3.91 -11.73 15.93
CA HIS A 115 -2.59 -11.94 16.55
C HIS A 115 -2.52 -13.28 17.29
N HIS A 116 -3.61 -13.71 17.92
CA HIS A 116 -3.67 -14.99 18.62
C HIS A 116 -3.56 -16.16 17.63
N TYR A 117 -4.40 -16.15 16.59
CA TYR A 117 -4.44 -17.23 15.59
C TYR A 117 -3.13 -17.35 14.81
N LEU A 118 -2.51 -16.23 14.43
CA LEU A 118 -1.23 -16.26 13.71
C LEU A 118 -0.07 -16.73 14.59
N LYS A 119 -0.14 -16.55 15.91
CA LYS A 119 0.89 -17.04 16.83
C LYS A 119 0.93 -18.56 16.93
N GLU A 120 -0.18 -19.23 16.65
CA GLU A 120 -0.29 -20.70 16.67
C GLU A 120 0.29 -21.35 15.40
N VAL A 121 0.54 -20.57 14.35
CA VAL A 121 1.12 -21.05 13.10
C VAL A 121 2.65 -21.08 13.21
N ASP A 122 3.23 -22.27 13.08
CA ASP A 122 4.68 -22.46 13.14
C ASP A 122 5.43 -21.62 12.07
N ARG A 123 6.57 -21.07 12.47
CA ARG A 123 7.51 -20.25 11.66
C ARG A 123 6.98 -18.91 11.17
N LEU A 124 5.84 -18.45 11.68
CA LEU A 124 5.48 -17.05 11.50
C LEU A 124 6.33 -16.19 12.42
N SER A 125 6.66 -15.00 11.93
CA SER A 125 7.37 -14.01 12.74
C SER A 125 6.59 -12.72 12.74
N ASN A 126 6.73 -11.95 13.82
CA ASN A 126 6.12 -10.64 13.91
C ASN A 126 7.13 -9.61 14.44
N VAL A 127 6.93 -8.37 14.01
CA VAL A 127 7.59 -7.19 14.57
C VAL A 127 6.47 -6.22 14.91
N ARG A 128 6.24 -6.03 16.22
CA ARG A 128 5.14 -5.20 16.75
C ARG A 128 3.77 -5.63 16.22
N ASP A 129 3.17 -4.82 15.35
CA ASP A 129 1.85 -4.93 14.77
C ASP A 129 1.86 -5.61 13.39
N THR A 130 3.04 -5.99 12.91
CA THR A 130 3.25 -6.54 11.56
C THR A 130 3.72 -7.99 11.62
N TRP A 131 3.03 -8.86 10.89
CA TRP A 131 3.36 -10.27 10.70
C TRP A 131 4.02 -10.48 9.34
N TYR A 132 5.02 -11.35 9.31
CA TYR A 132 5.69 -11.79 8.10
C TYR A 132 5.40 -13.27 7.92
N ILE A 133 4.70 -13.58 6.84
CA ILE A 133 4.14 -14.89 6.54
C ILE A 133 4.82 -15.42 5.28
N PRO A 134 5.71 -16.42 5.38
CA PRO A 134 6.34 -17.00 4.20
C PRO A 134 5.31 -17.54 3.20
N ALA A 135 5.61 -17.47 1.90
CA ALA A 135 4.70 -17.94 0.83
C ALA A 135 4.20 -19.38 1.06
N VAL A 136 5.06 -20.27 1.54
CA VAL A 136 4.73 -21.67 1.85
C VAL A 136 3.68 -21.85 2.95
N LYS A 137 3.49 -20.83 3.80
CA LYS A 137 2.50 -20.81 4.89
C LYS A 137 1.17 -20.19 4.48
N PHE A 138 1.07 -19.63 3.27
CA PHE A 138 -0.19 -19.02 2.85
C PHE A 138 -1.35 -20.01 2.86
N GLY A 139 -1.12 -21.28 2.51
CA GLY A 139 -2.17 -22.31 2.49
C GLY A 139 -2.76 -22.67 3.86
N ASP A 140 -2.14 -22.24 4.98
CA ASP A 140 -2.66 -22.53 6.31
C ASP A 140 -3.99 -21.82 6.55
N THR A 141 -4.99 -22.55 7.06
CA THR A 141 -6.35 -22.02 7.26
C THR A 141 -6.38 -20.78 8.14
N ALA A 142 -5.58 -20.76 9.22
CA ALA A 142 -5.49 -19.60 10.11
C ALA A 142 -4.96 -18.35 9.39
N VAL A 143 -4.04 -18.51 8.44
CA VAL A 143 -3.50 -17.41 7.62
C VAL A 143 -4.57 -16.90 6.67
N GLN A 144 -5.25 -17.78 5.93
CA GLN A 144 -6.33 -17.40 5.02
C GLN A 144 -7.44 -16.64 5.75
N GLN A 145 -7.87 -17.16 6.90
CA GLN A 145 -8.89 -16.52 7.73
C GLN A 145 -8.44 -15.17 8.26
N ALA A 146 -7.18 -15.03 8.69
CA ALA A 146 -6.64 -13.75 9.13
C ALA A 146 -6.61 -12.71 8.00
N VAL A 147 -6.16 -13.09 6.80
CA VAL A 147 -6.13 -12.20 5.64
C VAL A 147 -7.54 -11.74 5.25
N ALA A 148 -8.49 -12.68 5.14
CA ALA A 148 -9.88 -12.35 4.84
C ALA A 148 -10.50 -11.42 5.89
N ARG A 149 -10.25 -11.72 7.17
CA ARG A 149 -10.75 -10.93 8.29
C ARG A 149 -10.20 -9.50 8.29
N ILE A 150 -8.93 -9.31 7.95
CA ILE A 150 -8.31 -7.98 7.87
C ILE A 150 -8.93 -7.14 6.76
N PHE A 151 -9.23 -7.72 5.60
CA PHE A 151 -9.96 -6.98 4.57
C PHE A 151 -11.38 -6.59 5.02
N GLN A 152 -12.04 -7.46 5.77
CA GLN A 152 -13.36 -7.15 6.34
C GLN A 152 -13.28 -6.04 7.40
N ASP A 153 -12.33 -6.13 8.33
CA ASP A 153 -12.17 -5.12 9.39
C ASP A 153 -11.62 -3.79 8.84
N ASP A 154 -10.87 -3.81 7.72
CA ASP A 154 -10.51 -2.60 6.96
C ASP A 154 -11.76 -1.91 6.37
N PHE A 155 -12.68 -2.68 5.77
CA PHE A 155 -13.95 -2.16 5.27
C PHE A 155 -14.80 -1.55 6.39
N HIS A 156 -15.05 -2.29 7.49
CA HIS A 156 -15.83 -1.76 8.62
C HIS A 156 -15.18 -0.51 9.24
N ALA A 157 -13.85 -0.47 9.32
CA ALA A 157 -13.15 0.70 9.82
C ALA A 157 -13.23 1.90 8.87
N TYR A 158 -13.31 1.67 7.56
CA TYR A 158 -13.55 2.71 6.55
C TYR A 158 -14.97 3.25 6.66
N GLU A 159 -15.98 2.36 6.67
CA GLU A 159 -17.39 2.72 6.84
C GLU A 159 -17.64 3.58 8.08
N ALA A 160 -17.18 3.12 9.25
CA ALA A 160 -17.34 3.86 10.50
C ALA A 160 -16.61 5.22 10.50
N ALA A 161 -15.53 5.36 9.73
CA ALA A 161 -14.83 6.63 9.61
C ALA A 161 -15.52 7.61 8.64
N PHE A 162 -16.39 7.11 7.77
CA PHE A 162 -17.11 7.90 6.77
C PHE A 162 -18.50 8.35 7.23
N GLU A 163 -18.98 7.91 8.39
CA GLU A 163 -20.18 8.49 9.02
C GLU A 163 -20.06 10.02 9.18
N ALA A 164 -18.85 10.53 9.47
CA ALA A 164 -18.60 11.98 9.59
C ALA A 164 -18.68 12.74 8.25
N ALA A 165 -18.64 12.02 7.13
CA ALA A 165 -18.68 12.56 5.78
C ALA A 165 -20.11 12.71 5.24
N GLU A 166 -21.11 12.14 5.93
CA GLU A 166 -22.49 12.06 5.45
C GLU A 166 -23.07 13.45 5.13
N GLU A 167 -23.76 13.53 4.00
CA GLU A 167 -24.31 14.76 3.42
C GLU A 167 -23.27 15.83 3.07
N ARG A 168 -21.96 15.64 3.21
CA ARG A 168 -20.99 16.71 2.92
C ARG A 168 -20.65 16.74 1.43
N CYS A 169 -20.47 17.94 0.89
CA CYS A 169 -19.84 18.13 -0.42
C CYS A 169 -18.83 19.28 -0.38
N LEU A 170 -17.82 19.20 -1.23
CA LEU A 170 -16.73 20.16 -1.34
C LEU A 170 -16.87 20.94 -2.63
N VAL A 171 -16.93 22.27 -2.52
CA VAL A 171 -16.93 23.16 -3.68
C VAL A 171 -15.70 24.05 -3.60
N GLY A 172 -14.87 24.02 -4.63
CA GLY A 172 -13.61 24.77 -4.63
C GLY A 172 -13.01 24.93 -6.01
N LYS A 173 -11.78 25.42 -6.04
CA LYS A 173 -10.97 25.54 -7.25
C LYS A 173 -9.70 24.72 -7.10
N ILE A 174 -9.30 24.05 -8.17
CA ILE A 174 -8.05 23.30 -8.24
C ILE A 174 -7.20 23.81 -9.40
N ARG A 175 -5.88 23.83 -9.19
CA ARG A 175 -4.84 24.08 -10.19
C ARG A 175 -4.58 22.77 -10.91
N MET A 176 -5.12 22.65 -12.11
CA MET A 176 -5.03 21.46 -12.92
C MET A 176 -5.14 21.82 -14.40
N GLY A 177 -4.07 21.56 -15.14
CA GLY A 177 -4.07 21.66 -16.60
C GLY A 177 -4.74 20.43 -17.26
N ALA A 178 -4.94 20.50 -18.58
CA ALA A 178 -5.61 19.44 -19.33
C ALA A 178 -4.94 18.05 -19.21
N GLU A 179 -3.60 18.01 -19.20
CA GLU A 179 -2.84 16.75 -19.01
C GLU A 179 -3.05 16.18 -17.61
N GLU A 180 -3.09 17.04 -16.59
CA GLU A 180 -3.31 16.62 -15.21
C GLU A 180 -4.75 16.13 -15.01
N GLU A 181 -5.76 16.76 -15.63
CA GLU A 181 -7.13 16.25 -15.56
C GLU A 181 -7.28 14.82 -16.06
N GLU A 182 -6.64 14.50 -17.18
CA GLU A 182 -6.60 13.13 -17.69
C GLU A 182 -5.87 12.21 -16.70
N ALA A 183 -4.72 12.68 -16.17
CA ALA A 183 -3.94 11.94 -15.18
C ALA A 183 -4.64 11.78 -13.82
N HIS A 184 -5.66 12.57 -13.49
CA HIS A 184 -6.47 12.44 -12.27
C HIS A 184 -7.85 11.82 -12.55
N GLY A 185 -8.21 11.62 -13.81
CA GLY A 185 -9.50 11.04 -14.21
C GLY A 185 -10.67 12.01 -13.99
N MET A 186 -10.39 13.31 -14.00
CA MET A 186 -11.36 14.38 -13.76
C MET A 186 -12.39 14.44 -14.89
N LYS A 187 -13.56 13.85 -14.65
CA LYS A 187 -14.71 13.89 -15.55
C LYS A 187 -15.99 13.96 -14.73
N LYS A 188 -17.02 14.65 -15.24
CA LYS A 188 -18.34 14.70 -14.59
C LYS A 188 -18.86 13.26 -14.38
N GLU A 189 -19.43 12.98 -13.21
CA GLU A 189 -19.89 11.65 -12.75
C GLU A 189 -18.75 10.61 -12.68
N GLY A 190 -17.49 11.05 -12.75
CA GLY A 190 -16.31 10.23 -12.53
C GLY A 190 -15.91 10.17 -11.06
N PHE A 191 -15.18 9.12 -10.70
CA PHE A 191 -14.54 8.99 -9.40
C PHE A 191 -13.12 9.54 -9.42
N VAL A 192 -12.77 10.29 -8.39
CA VAL A 192 -11.42 10.79 -8.15
C VAL A 192 -11.02 10.50 -6.71
N THR A 193 -9.71 10.43 -6.46
CA THR A 193 -9.18 10.18 -5.11
C THR A 193 -8.39 11.39 -4.64
N ALA A 194 -8.40 11.66 -3.34
CA ALA A 194 -7.59 12.71 -2.72
C ALA A 194 -6.82 12.19 -1.52
N VAL A 195 -5.60 12.71 -1.33
CA VAL A 195 -4.80 12.38 -0.15
C VAL A 195 -5.14 13.29 1.03
N PRO A 196 -4.86 12.89 2.28
CA PRO A 196 -5.16 13.71 3.47
C PRO A 196 -4.54 15.11 3.45
N GLY A 197 -3.42 15.31 2.72
CA GLY A 197 -2.81 16.63 2.56
C GLY A 197 -3.74 17.65 1.88
N PHE A 198 -4.52 17.22 0.89
CA PHE A 198 -5.54 18.05 0.25
C PHE A 198 -6.71 18.33 1.21
N LEU A 199 -7.18 17.30 1.91
CA LEU A 199 -8.30 17.39 2.86
C LEU A 199 -8.00 18.31 4.04
N LYS A 200 -6.75 18.45 4.48
CA LYS A 200 -6.40 19.39 5.56
C LYS A 200 -6.90 20.82 5.31
N THR A 201 -7.05 21.20 4.04
CA THR A 201 -7.55 22.51 3.64
C THR A 201 -9.01 22.42 3.20
N ALA A 202 -9.35 21.45 2.35
CA ALA A 202 -10.69 21.34 1.79
C ALA A 202 -11.75 20.85 2.80
N ASP A 203 -11.39 19.87 3.63
CA ASP A 203 -12.22 19.34 4.73
C ASP A 203 -11.39 18.83 5.92
N PRO A 204 -11.05 19.72 6.87
CA PRO A 204 -10.21 19.36 8.02
C PRO A 204 -10.77 18.21 8.86
N VAL A 205 -12.10 18.05 8.93
CA VAL A 205 -12.74 16.95 9.69
C VAL A 205 -12.37 15.60 9.07
N MET A 206 -12.36 15.53 7.74
CA MET A 206 -12.00 14.32 7.00
C MET A 206 -10.49 14.12 6.87
N ALA A 207 -9.69 15.15 7.16
CA ALA A 207 -8.23 15.05 7.12
C ALA A 207 -7.64 14.15 8.23
N ASP A 208 -8.34 14.04 9.36
CA ASP A 208 -7.93 13.23 10.51
C ASP A 208 -8.39 11.77 10.41
N VAL A 209 -9.24 11.44 9.43
CA VAL A 209 -9.65 10.07 9.15
C VAL A 209 -8.41 9.24 8.76
N PRO A 210 -8.14 8.09 9.42
CA PRO A 210 -6.91 7.33 9.22
C PRO A 210 -6.90 6.50 7.93
N ALA A 211 -7.52 7.00 6.86
CA ALA A 211 -7.45 6.46 5.51
C ALA A 211 -6.17 6.92 4.79
N ARG A 212 -5.75 6.16 3.79
CA ARG A 212 -4.63 6.52 2.90
C ARG A 212 -5.07 7.58 1.89
N GLU A 213 -6.27 7.41 1.34
CA GLU A 213 -6.92 8.25 0.33
C GLU A 213 -8.43 8.23 0.59
N ILE A 214 -9.14 9.23 0.07
CA ILE A 214 -10.60 9.35 0.13
C ILE A 214 -11.13 9.50 -1.30
N ALA A 215 -12.20 8.79 -1.63
CA ALA A 215 -12.84 8.85 -2.94
C ALA A 215 -13.97 9.89 -2.98
N PHE A 216 -14.09 10.54 -4.13
CA PHE A 216 -15.12 11.54 -4.43
C PHE A 216 -15.75 11.26 -5.79
N GLU A 217 -17.03 11.59 -5.91
CA GLU A 217 -17.68 11.76 -7.21
C GLU A 217 -17.57 13.22 -7.66
N VAL A 218 -17.24 13.43 -8.93
CA VAL A 218 -17.21 14.76 -9.55
C VAL A 218 -18.61 15.15 -10.03
N LEU A 219 -19.36 15.85 -9.18
CA LEU A 219 -20.71 16.32 -9.53
C LEU A 219 -20.71 17.39 -10.62
N SER A 220 -19.72 18.30 -10.60
CA SER A 220 -19.59 19.33 -11.62
C SER A 220 -18.15 19.80 -11.77
N MET A 221 -17.79 20.18 -12.99
CA MET A 221 -16.48 20.74 -13.32
C MET A 221 -16.65 21.84 -14.37
N ARG A 222 -15.98 22.97 -14.17
CA ARG A 222 -15.97 24.09 -15.11
C ARG A 222 -14.57 24.72 -15.19
N ARG A 223 -14.02 24.77 -16.40
CA ARG A 223 -12.80 25.53 -16.72
C ARG A 223 -13.00 27.02 -16.45
N ILE A 224 -12.08 27.63 -15.72
CA ILE A 224 -11.99 29.08 -15.56
C ILE A 224 -10.95 29.64 -16.54
N ASP A 225 -9.76 29.04 -16.54
CA ASP A 225 -8.62 29.36 -17.40
C ASP A 225 -7.78 28.08 -17.62
N ASP A 226 -6.70 28.16 -18.40
CA ASP A 226 -5.89 27.02 -18.85
C ASP A 226 -5.34 26.14 -17.71
N GLU A 227 -5.20 26.69 -16.50
CA GLU A 227 -4.63 26.00 -15.34
C GLU A 227 -5.63 25.82 -14.20
N THR A 228 -6.87 26.30 -14.33
CA THR A 228 -7.82 26.35 -13.22
C THR A 228 -9.16 25.70 -13.55
N LEU A 229 -9.56 24.77 -12.67
CA LEU A 229 -10.90 24.18 -12.66
C LEU A 229 -11.67 24.58 -11.41
N LYS A 230 -12.95 24.96 -11.60
CA LYS A 230 -13.93 24.99 -10.53
C LYS A 230 -14.65 23.65 -10.45
N VAL A 231 -14.68 23.06 -9.26
CA VAL A 231 -15.18 21.70 -9.05
C VAL A 231 -16.20 21.63 -7.92
N LYS A 232 -17.12 20.66 -8.02
CA LYS A 232 -17.95 20.19 -6.91
C LYS A 232 -17.71 18.69 -6.76
N PHE A 233 -17.27 18.29 -5.57
CA PHE A 233 -17.04 16.91 -5.18
C PHE A 233 -18.05 16.49 -4.13
N GLU A 234 -18.53 15.26 -4.23
CA GLU A 234 -19.37 14.61 -3.23
C GLU A 234 -18.67 13.37 -2.69
N TYR A 235 -18.78 13.13 -1.39
CA TYR A 235 -18.25 11.91 -0.81
C TYR A 235 -19.04 10.72 -1.32
N VAL A 236 -18.32 9.72 -1.82
CA VAL A 236 -18.92 8.49 -2.33
C VAL A 236 -19.44 7.65 -1.15
N ALA A 237 -20.52 6.90 -1.36
CA ALA A 237 -20.99 5.89 -0.41
C ALA A 237 -19.83 4.96 0.03
N PRO A 238 -19.73 4.56 1.30
CA PRO A 238 -18.59 3.81 1.81
C PRO A 238 -18.29 2.51 1.03
N GLU A 239 -19.31 1.79 0.59
CA GLU A 239 -19.17 0.56 -0.20
C GLU A 239 -18.50 0.82 -1.55
N GLU A 240 -18.98 1.83 -2.28
CA GLU A 240 -18.46 2.21 -3.59
C GLU A 240 -17.07 2.83 -3.48
N GLY A 241 -16.85 3.70 -2.49
CA GLY A 241 -15.55 4.29 -2.22
C GLY A 241 -14.52 3.23 -1.81
N HIS A 242 -14.91 2.27 -0.96
CA HIS A 242 -14.04 1.16 -0.58
C HIS A 242 -13.70 0.30 -1.80
N ALA A 243 -14.70 -0.09 -2.60
CA ALA A 243 -14.51 -0.87 -3.81
C ALA A 243 -13.61 -0.17 -4.84
N HIS A 244 -13.71 1.15 -4.98
CA HIS A 244 -12.84 1.93 -5.85
C HIS A 244 -11.38 1.96 -5.35
N LEU A 245 -11.19 2.23 -4.05
CA LEU A 245 -9.87 2.43 -3.44
C LEU A 245 -9.13 1.12 -3.11
N THR A 246 -9.84 0.03 -2.89
CA THR A 246 -9.23 -1.29 -2.63
C THR A 246 -8.60 -1.88 -3.88
N VAL A 247 -9.06 -1.51 -5.08
CA VAL A 247 -8.52 -2.05 -6.34
C VAL A 247 -7.19 -1.37 -6.63
N ARG A 248 -6.11 -2.16 -6.56
CA ARG A 248 -4.75 -1.73 -6.88
C ARG A 248 -4.27 -2.47 -8.11
N PRO A 249 -4.45 -1.95 -9.33
CA PRO A 249 -3.71 -2.47 -10.47
C PRO A 249 -2.23 -2.16 -10.20
N PHE A 250 -1.44 -3.17 -9.84
CA PHE A 250 0.01 -3.00 -9.74
C PHE A 250 0.50 -2.38 -11.06
N ALA A 251 0.94 -1.13 -10.98
CA ALA A 251 1.44 -0.29 -12.06
C ALA A 251 0.44 0.24 -13.12
N SER A 252 -0.89 0.12 -12.97
CA SER A 252 -1.82 0.65 -13.98
C SER A 252 -3.05 1.41 -13.49
N ASN A 253 -3.19 1.72 -12.19
CA ASN A 253 -3.92 2.95 -11.86
C ASN A 253 -2.99 4.12 -12.20
N THR A 254 -3.11 4.57 -13.44
CA THR A 254 -2.50 5.80 -13.96
C THR A 254 -3.06 7.04 -13.28
N LEU A 255 -4.18 6.89 -12.55
CA LEU A 255 -4.84 8.00 -11.90
C LEU A 255 -4.11 8.40 -10.61
N GLN A 256 -3.59 9.62 -10.61
CA GLN A 256 -2.95 10.22 -9.45
C GLN A 256 -4.03 10.69 -8.46
N ALA A 257 -3.75 10.56 -7.17
CA ALA A 257 -4.60 11.17 -6.15
C ALA A 257 -4.36 12.68 -6.11
N ILE A 258 -5.42 13.47 -5.94
CA ILE A 258 -5.35 14.92 -5.80
C ILE A 258 -4.56 15.26 -4.53
N GLY A 259 -3.40 15.89 -4.74
CA GLY A 259 -2.50 16.38 -3.69
C GLY A 259 -2.74 17.84 -3.28
N PRO A 260 -2.07 18.29 -2.19
CA PRO A 260 -2.16 19.69 -1.73
C PRO A 260 -1.60 20.71 -2.71
N HIS A 261 -0.77 20.30 -3.67
CA HIS A 261 -0.16 21.18 -4.67
C HIS A 261 -1.14 21.64 -5.76
N HIS A 262 -2.30 20.98 -5.89
CA HIS A 262 -3.38 21.41 -6.78
C HIS A 262 -4.31 22.44 -6.16
N MET A 263 -4.06 22.94 -4.95
CA MET A 263 -4.95 23.94 -4.35
C MET A 263 -4.57 25.34 -4.81
N ILE A 264 -5.56 26.11 -5.25
CA ILE A 264 -5.37 27.50 -5.68
C ILE A 264 -5.46 28.46 -4.48
N ASP A 265 -6.42 28.26 -3.56
CA ASP A 265 -6.64 29.05 -2.34
C ASP A 265 -7.50 28.26 -1.31
N ASP A 266 -7.65 28.77 -0.08
CA ASP A 266 -8.40 28.20 1.06
C ASP A 266 -9.94 28.28 0.92
N ASP A 267 -10.46 28.76 -0.22
CA ASP A 267 -11.89 29.03 -0.47
C ASP A 267 -12.70 27.74 -0.79
N TRP A 268 -12.60 26.75 0.08
CA TRP A 268 -13.42 25.54 0.01
C TRP A 268 -14.70 25.71 0.80
N VAL A 269 -15.84 25.61 0.11
CA VAL A 269 -17.15 25.64 0.74
C VAL A 269 -17.61 24.21 0.99
N GLN A 270 -17.79 23.89 2.26
CA GLN A 270 -18.46 22.67 2.71
C GLN A 270 -19.96 22.94 2.77
N LYS A 271 -20.76 22.14 2.07
CA LYS A 271 -22.23 22.19 2.19
C LYS A 271 -22.76 20.84 2.61
N ARG A 272 -23.81 20.86 3.42
CA ARG A 272 -24.72 19.72 3.49
C ARG A 272 -25.54 19.67 2.20
N SER A 273 -25.50 18.54 1.50
CA SER A 273 -26.12 18.25 0.20
C SER A 273 -27.61 18.53 0.23
#